data_AF-A0A852Z962-F1
#
_entry.id   AF-A0A852Z962-F1
#
_cell.length_a   1.000
_cell.length_b   1.000
_cell.length_c   1.000
_cell.angle_alpha   90.00
_cell.angle_beta   90.00
_cell.angle_gamma   90.00
#
_symmetry.space_group_name_H-M   'P 1'
#
loop_
_entity.id
_entity.type
_entity.pdbx_description
1 polymer ?
#
loop_
_entity_poly.entity_id
_entity_poly.type
_entity_poly.pdbx_seq_one_letter_code
_entity_poly.pdbx_strand_id
1 'polypeptide(L)'
;MDAIAEIVVTKTGTSTIAAVGDEILVQLPENATTGYQWRVERVSGPLEVVSSELALPGAGTGAAPIPGAGGQRLVRLAVVAPGLGAAELVLSRSWETSSLERFEVEVRARPTDS
;
A
#
# COMPACT_ATOMS: atom_id res chain seq x y z
N MET A 1 3.20 -11.89 -23.44
CA MET A 1 2.56 -11.01 -22.45
C MET A 1 2.94 -11.59 -21.12
N ASP A 2 3.96 -11.03 -20.49
CA ASP A 2 4.28 -11.40 -19.12
C ASP A 2 3.09 -11.06 -18.23
N ALA A 3 2.74 -12.00 -17.35
CA ALA A 3 1.63 -11.79 -16.42
C ALA A 3 2.08 -10.78 -15.36
N ILE A 4 1.31 -9.69 -15.21
CA ILE A 4 1.48 -8.76 -14.10
C ILE A 4 1.23 -9.54 -12.81
N ALA A 5 2.21 -9.62 -11.91
CA ALA A 5 2.02 -10.17 -10.58
C ALA A 5 1.60 -9.07 -9.59
N GLU A 6 0.63 -9.38 -8.72
CA GLU A 6 0.31 -8.55 -7.56
C GLU A 6 0.94 -9.17 -6.31
N ILE A 7 1.83 -8.42 -5.64
CA ILE A 7 2.53 -8.85 -4.44
C ILE A 7 1.91 -8.13 -3.24
N VAL A 8 1.23 -8.87 -2.38
CA VAL A 8 0.55 -8.32 -1.21
C VAL A 8 1.51 -8.22 -0.02
N VAL A 9 1.61 -7.03 0.57
CA VAL A 9 2.44 -6.78 1.76
C VAL A 9 1.57 -6.19 2.88
N THR A 10 1.60 -6.83 4.05
CA THR A 10 0.76 -6.46 5.21
C THR A 10 1.57 -6.17 6.47
N LYS A 11 2.88 -6.38 6.43
CA LYS A 11 3.77 -6.25 7.59
C LYS A 11 4.89 -5.24 7.32
N THR A 12 5.06 -4.29 8.24
CA THR A 12 6.15 -3.31 8.19
C THR A 12 7.53 -3.98 8.29
N GLY A 13 8.53 -3.40 7.66
CA GLY A 13 9.90 -3.92 7.57
C GLY A 13 10.04 -5.12 6.62
N THR A 14 9.06 -5.35 5.75
CA THR A 14 9.14 -6.41 4.73
C THR A 14 10.06 -5.99 3.60
N SER A 15 10.94 -6.89 3.17
CA SER A 15 11.74 -6.75 1.96
C SER A 15 11.30 -7.80 0.95
N THR A 16 10.98 -7.40 -0.27
CA THR A 16 10.45 -8.29 -1.31
C THR A 16 11.16 -8.08 -2.66
N ILE A 17 11.00 -9.04 -3.57
CA ILE A 17 11.53 -9.00 -4.94
C ILE A 17 10.34 -8.93 -5.90
N ALA A 18 10.41 -8.05 -6.88
CA ALA A 18 9.38 -7.87 -7.90
C ALA A 18 10.02 -7.60 -9.27
N ALA A 19 9.35 -7.99 -10.36
CA ALA A 19 9.78 -7.65 -11.71
C ALA A 19 9.24 -6.27 -12.13
N VAL A 20 9.90 -5.63 -13.09
CA VAL A 20 9.33 -4.46 -13.77
C VAL A 20 8.01 -4.85 -14.43
N GLY A 21 6.94 -4.11 -14.12
CA GLY A 21 5.58 -4.40 -14.55
C GLY A 21 4.69 -5.00 -13.45
N ASP A 22 5.27 -5.51 -12.35
CA ASP A 22 4.51 -5.99 -11.20
C ASP A 22 3.92 -4.84 -10.37
N GLU A 23 2.90 -5.16 -9.58
CA GLU A 23 2.33 -4.27 -8.57
C GLU A 23 2.61 -4.77 -7.15
N ILE A 24 2.97 -3.87 -6.25
CA ILE A 24 2.99 -4.10 -4.81
C ILE A 24 1.70 -3.54 -4.22
N LEU A 25 0.89 -4.39 -3.60
CA LEU A 25 -0.31 -4.01 -2.88
C LEU A 25 -0.03 -4.00 -1.37
N VAL A 26 0.16 -2.81 -0.81
CA VAL A 26 0.24 -2.62 0.64
C VAL A 26 -1.18 -2.61 1.22
N GLN A 27 -1.46 -3.51 2.16
CA GLN A 27 -2.76 -3.57 2.85
C GLN A 27 -2.58 -3.38 4.34
N LEU A 28 -3.20 -2.33 4.88
CA LEU A 28 -3.10 -1.96 6.29
C LEU A 28 -4.48 -1.77 6.92
N PRO A 29 -4.71 -2.29 8.14
CA PRO A 29 -5.95 -2.03 8.86
C PRO A 29 -6.11 -0.53 9.13
N GLU A 30 -7.28 0.01 8.79
CA GLU A 30 -7.64 1.41 9.00
C GLU A 30 -9.05 1.51 9.60
N ASN A 31 -9.12 1.84 10.90
CA ASN A 31 -10.40 2.08 11.57
C ASN A 31 -10.85 3.53 11.35
N ALA A 32 -11.63 3.77 10.30
CA ALA A 32 -12.09 5.11 9.88
C ALA A 32 -12.87 5.89 10.97
N THR A 33 -13.43 5.20 11.97
CA THR A 33 -14.16 5.81 13.10
C THR A 33 -13.27 6.58 14.08
N THR A 34 -11.95 6.37 14.02
CA THR A 34 -10.97 7.01 14.93
C THR A 34 -10.37 8.29 14.36
N GLY A 35 -10.61 8.60 13.08
CA GLY A 35 -10.00 9.73 12.37
C GLY A 35 -8.54 9.52 11.95
N TYR A 36 -7.92 8.39 12.33
CA TYR A 36 -6.59 8.02 11.84
C TYR A 36 -6.66 7.48 10.43
N GLN A 37 -5.75 7.95 9.57
CA GLN A 37 -5.65 7.55 8.18
C GLN A 37 -4.19 7.24 7.82
N TRP A 38 -4.00 6.15 7.09
CA TRP A 38 -2.70 5.85 6.50
C TRP A 38 -2.47 6.76 5.28
N ARG A 39 -1.29 7.37 5.22
CA ARG A 39 -0.85 8.21 4.10
C ARG A 39 0.53 7.79 3.64
N VAL A 40 0.76 7.84 2.34
CA VAL A 40 2.10 7.66 1.77
C VAL A 40 2.94 8.88 2.15
N GLU A 41 4.00 8.66 2.91
CA GLU A 41 4.94 9.71 3.35
C GLU A 41 6.10 9.83 2.36
N ARG A 42 6.62 8.71 1.87
CA ARG A 42 7.72 8.67 0.91
C ARG A 42 7.63 7.46 0.01
N VAL A 43 7.99 7.65 -1.26
CA VAL A 43 8.28 6.56 -2.21
C VAL A 43 9.56 6.91 -2.94
N SER A 44 10.39 5.91 -3.22
CA SER A 44 11.70 6.10 -3.83
C SER A 44 12.11 4.95 -4.74
N GLY A 45 13.09 5.23 -5.62
CA GLY A 45 13.65 4.26 -6.53
C GLY A 45 12.66 3.87 -7.65
N PRO A 46 12.52 2.57 -7.99
CA PRO A 46 11.69 2.08 -9.08
C PRO A 46 10.18 2.02 -8.81
N LEU A 47 9.69 2.65 -7.74
CA LEU A 47 8.30 2.55 -7.31
C LEU A 47 7.52 3.82 -7.64
N GLU A 48 6.30 3.66 -8.14
CA GLU A 48 5.34 4.75 -8.35
C GLU A 48 4.01 4.44 -7.68
N VAL A 49 3.40 5.42 -7.00
CA VAL A 49 2.07 5.25 -6.40
C VAL A 49 1.02 5.27 -7.50
N VAL A 50 0.28 4.17 -7.64
CA VAL A 50 -0.84 4.04 -8.59
C VAL A 50 -2.13 4.50 -7.94
N SER A 51 -2.43 4.01 -6.73
CA SER A 51 -3.62 4.43 -5.98
C SER A 51 -3.46 4.27 -4.47
N SER A 52 -4.32 4.96 -3.72
CA SER A 52 -4.45 4.86 -2.26
C SER A 52 -5.92 5.00 -1.88
N GLU A 53 -6.53 3.88 -1.48
CA GLU A 53 -7.98 3.77 -1.32
C GLU A 53 -8.34 3.09 0.00
N LEU A 54 -9.47 3.45 0.59
CA LEU A 54 -10.01 2.78 1.76
C LEU A 54 -11.06 1.76 1.31
N ALA A 55 -10.74 0.48 1.43
CA ALA A 55 -11.70 -0.60 1.22
C ALA A 55 -12.51 -0.84 2.51
N LEU A 56 -13.82 -0.63 2.44
CA LEU A 56 -14.73 -0.90 3.55
C LEU A 56 -15.37 -2.30 3.42
N PRO A 57 -15.66 -3.00 4.53
CA PRO A 57 -16.39 -4.26 4.48
C PRO A 57 -17.75 -4.10 3.79
N GLY A 58 -18.03 -4.97 2.82
CA GLY A 58 -19.27 -4.93 2.02
C GLY A 58 -19.25 -3.97 0.83
N ALA A 59 -18.17 -3.22 0.62
CA ALA A 59 -18.01 -2.40 -0.58
C ALA A 59 -18.04 -3.28 -1.84
N GLY A 60 -18.90 -2.93 -2.81
CA GLY A 60 -19.02 -3.63 -4.09
C GLY A 60 -19.85 -4.93 -4.08
N THR A 61 -20.33 -5.40 -2.92
CA THR A 61 -21.14 -6.64 -2.84
C THR A 61 -22.64 -6.39 -2.76
N GLY A 62 -23.08 -5.12 -2.78
CA GLY A 62 -24.47 -4.74 -2.56
C GLY A 62 -24.94 -4.90 -1.10
N ALA A 63 -24.08 -5.39 -0.21
CA ALA A 63 -24.33 -5.42 1.22
C ALA A 63 -24.27 -3.99 1.80
N ALA A 64 -25.15 -3.70 2.75
CA ALA A 64 -25.10 -2.43 3.46
C ALA A 64 -23.75 -2.29 4.21
N PRO A 65 -23.10 -1.11 4.17
CA PRO A 65 -21.92 -0.85 4.98
C PRO A 65 -22.24 -1.15 6.45
N ILE A 66 -21.39 -1.92 7.12
CA ILE A 66 -21.57 -2.22 8.54
C ILE A 66 -21.01 -1.05 9.35
N PRO A 67 -21.84 -0.26 10.05
CA PRO A 67 -21.36 0.87 10.84
C PRO A 67 -20.38 0.39 11.92
N GLY A 68 -19.20 1.03 12.00
CA GLY A 68 -18.17 0.68 12.97
C GLY A 68 -17.23 -0.44 12.57
N ALA A 69 -17.43 -1.10 11.42
CA ALA A 69 -16.45 -2.03 10.89
C ALA A 69 -15.21 -1.27 10.36
N GLY A 70 -14.03 -1.69 10.80
CA GLY A 70 -12.76 -1.17 10.28
C GLY A 70 -12.60 -1.46 8.79
N GLY A 71 -11.96 -0.54 8.06
CA GLY A 71 -11.58 -0.72 6.66
C GLY A 71 -10.15 -1.22 6.51
N GLN A 72 -9.74 -1.41 5.26
CA GLN A 72 -8.36 -1.67 4.85
C GLN A 72 -7.89 -0.53 3.96
N ARG A 73 -6.80 0.13 4.33
CA ARG A 73 -6.06 0.99 3.41
C ARG A 73 -5.36 0.10 2.39
N LEU A 74 -5.66 0.30 1.12
CA LEU A 74 -5.02 -0.34 -0.02
C LEU A 74 -4.16 0.70 -0.75
N VAL A 75 -2.84 0.53 -0.75
CA VAL A 75 -1.92 1.35 -1.54
C VAL A 75 -1.26 0.49 -2.61
N ARG A 76 -1.50 0.84 -3.87
CA ARG A 76 -0.92 0.16 -5.04
C ARG A 76 0.33 0.91 -5.48
N LEU A 77 1.45 0.19 -5.60
CA LEU A 77 2.71 0.70 -6.10
C LEU A 77 3.12 -0.07 -7.36
N ALA A 78 3.33 0.61 -8.48
CA ALA A 78 3.85 0.00 -9.70
C ALA A 78 5.38 -0.08 -9.64
N VAL A 79 5.94 -1.18 -10.11
CA VAL A 79 7.38 -1.35 -10.31
C VAL A 79 7.73 -0.96 -11.75
N VAL A 80 8.31 0.23 -11.94
CA VAL A 80 8.47 0.83 -13.28
C VAL A 80 9.89 0.71 -13.85
N ALA A 81 10.87 0.36 -13.03
CA ALA A 81 12.28 0.22 -13.42
C ALA A 81 13.01 -0.83 -12.57
N PRO A 82 14.16 -1.37 -12.98
CA PRO A 82 14.98 -2.19 -12.11
C PRO A 82 15.72 -1.32 -11.07
N GLY A 83 16.01 -1.87 -9.89
CA GLY A 83 16.72 -1.15 -8.82
C GLY A 83 16.22 -1.48 -7.42
N LEU A 84 16.70 -0.74 -6.42
CA LEU A 84 16.19 -0.80 -5.06
C LEU A 84 15.21 0.35 -4.83
N GLY A 85 14.02 0.01 -4.35
CA GLY A 85 12.98 0.97 -3.98
C GLY A 85 12.50 0.77 -2.56
N ALA A 86 11.90 1.82 -2.03
CA ALA A 86 11.28 1.79 -0.72
C ALA A 86 10.03 2.67 -0.71
N ALA A 87 9.04 2.26 0.09
CA ALA A 87 7.85 3.04 0.39
C ALA A 87 7.65 3.12 1.91
N GLU A 88 7.35 4.32 2.38
CA GLU A 88 7.05 4.64 3.77
C GLU A 88 5.63 5.22 3.86
N LEU A 89 4.81 4.65 4.74
CA LEU A 89 3.47 5.12 5.05
C LEU A 89 3.39 5.47 6.53
N VAL A 90 2.56 6.46 6.87
CA VAL A 90 2.30 6.87 8.26
C VAL A 90 0.83 6.91 8.59
N LEU A 91 0.49 6.43 9.77
CA LEU A 91 -0.84 6.53 10.36
C LEU A 91 -0.93 7.82 11.16
N SER A 92 -1.76 8.76 10.73
CA SER A 92 -1.88 10.07 11.39
C SER A 92 -3.29 10.63 11.21
N ARG A 93 -3.65 11.60 12.05
CA ARG A 93 -4.79 12.48 11.80
C ARG A 93 -4.35 13.70 10.99
N SER A 94 -5.25 14.24 10.19
CA SER A 94 -4.94 15.39 9.34
C SER A 94 -4.60 16.67 10.12
N TRP A 95 -4.99 16.76 11.38
CA TRP A 95 -4.71 17.89 12.28
C TRP A 95 -3.61 17.61 13.31
N GLU A 96 -2.99 16.43 13.31
CA GLU A 96 -1.88 16.09 14.19
C GLU A 96 -0.54 16.17 13.46
N THR A 97 0.47 16.71 14.13
CA THR A 97 1.85 16.77 13.61
C THR A 97 2.59 15.46 13.78
N SER A 98 2.17 14.64 14.76
CA SER A 98 2.79 13.35 15.08
C SER A 98 2.03 12.20 14.42
N SER A 99 2.76 11.21 13.93
CA SER A 99 2.22 9.95 13.45
C SER A 99 2.17 8.91 14.58
N LEU A 100 1.09 8.13 14.61
CA LEU A 100 0.86 7.05 15.57
C LEU A 100 1.67 5.81 15.20
N GLU A 101 1.71 5.47 13.92
CA GLU A 101 2.40 4.29 13.39
C GLU A 101 3.10 4.62 12.08
N ARG A 102 4.13 3.83 11.76
CA ARG A 102 4.85 3.86 10.48
C ARG A 102 4.91 2.46 9.89
N PHE A 103 4.75 2.41 8.58
CA PHE A 103 4.90 1.21 7.77
C PHE A 103 5.99 1.43 6.73
N GLU A 104 6.89 0.47 6.60
CA GLU A 104 8.02 0.51 5.66
C GLU A 104 8.07 -0.80 4.86
N VAL A 105 8.31 -0.68 3.56
CA VAL A 105 8.56 -1.82 2.68
C VAL A 105 9.71 -1.50 1.74
N GLU A 106 10.61 -2.47 1.56
CA GLU A 106 11.68 -2.42 0.57
C GLU A 106 11.37 -3.37 -0.58
N VAL A 107 11.69 -2.94 -1.79
CA VAL A 107 11.45 -3.69 -3.02
C VAL A 107 12.72 -3.74 -3.84
N ARG A 108 13.24 -4.94 -4.07
CA ARG A 108 14.31 -5.18 -5.03
C ARG A 108 13.68 -5.49 -6.39
N ALA A 109 13.63 -4.49 -7.26
CA ALA A 109 13.10 -4.61 -8.60
C ALA A 109 14.12 -5.22 -9.56
N ARG A 110 13.72 -6.31 -10.23
CA ARG A 110 14.50 -6.98 -11.27
C ARG A 110 13.92 -6.66 -12.66
N PRO A 111 14.73 -6.69 -13.73
CA PRO A 111 14.19 -6.59 -15.10
C PRO A 111 13.09 -7.63 -15.34
N THR A 112 12.12 -7.30 -16.19
CA THR A 112 11.18 -8.30 -16.70
C THR A 112 11.98 -9.30 -17.56
N ASP A 113 11.79 -10.60 -17.31
CA ASP A 113 12.33 -11.64 -18.19
C ASP A 113 11.50 -11.64 -19.47
N SER A 114 12.14 -11.32 -20.61
CA SER A 114 11.52 -11.29 -21.94
C SER A 114 11.47 -12.66 -22.61
#